data_AF-A0A931IGG8-F1
#
_entry.id   AF-A0A931IGG8-F1
#
_cell.length_a   1.000
_cell.length_b   1.000
_cell.length_c   1.000
_cell.angle_alpha   90.00
_cell.angle_beta   90.00
_cell.angle_gamma   90.00
#
_symmetry.space_group_name_H-M   'P 1'
#
loop_
_entity.id
_entity.type
_entity.pdbx_description
1 polymer ?
#
loop_
_entity_poly.entity_id
_entity_poly.type
_entity_poly.pdbx_seq_one_letter_code
_entity_poly.pdbx_strand_id
1 'polypeptide(L)'
;MNVDMDRAVAAVRAANEFAWSWTAEDLPAFAASTGWRLEDVGKRYPRLVTDIEVNRPDTMTFISEPPAPFPLGQLNEIIFDVADYLVDDPDRKPALNAVFDEFVQRVFETVRQRPTGWWVEPTRGLRWEFPDLVLEVTVGDQSVWVTLTNPAYHRWNEEIARIVEQQQEDEEDDD
;
A
#
# COMPACT_ATOMS: atom_id res chain seq x y z
N MET A 1 -10.46 -16.35 -10.00
CA MET A 1 -9.74 -15.25 -9.34
C MET A 1 -9.88 -14.07 -10.28
N ASN A 2 -10.74 -13.14 -9.91
CA ASN A 2 -10.89 -11.88 -10.63
C ASN A 2 -9.66 -11.01 -10.37
N VAL A 3 -9.31 -10.22 -11.38
CA VAL A 3 -8.20 -9.26 -11.34
C VAL A 3 -8.65 -8.09 -12.20
N ASP A 4 -8.54 -6.87 -11.66
CA ASP A 4 -8.88 -5.65 -12.38
C ASP A 4 -7.66 -4.71 -12.40
N MET A 5 -6.69 -5.11 -13.22
CA MET A 5 -5.43 -4.37 -13.35
C MET A 5 -5.63 -2.97 -13.93
N ASP A 6 -6.62 -2.78 -14.81
CA ASP A 6 -6.82 -1.50 -15.47
C ASP A 6 -7.26 -0.44 -14.46
N ARG A 7 -8.22 -0.76 -13.58
CA ARG A 7 -8.64 0.16 -12.50
C ARG A 7 -7.55 0.30 -11.42
N ALA A 8 -6.86 -0.78 -11.08
CA ALA A 8 -5.75 -0.70 -10.12
C ALA A 8 -4.59 0.18 -10.63
N VAL A 9 -4.21 0.09 -11.91
CA VAL A 9 -3.18 0.96 -12.52
C VAL A 9 -3.67 2.41 -12.59
N ALA A 10 -4.95 2.64 -12.89
CA ALA A 10 -5.53 3.97 -12.87
C ALA A 10 -5.47 4.59 -11.46
N ALA A 11 -5.75 3.81 -10.41
CA ALA A 11 -5.61 4.25 -9.02
C ALA A 11 -4.16 4.58 -8.66
N VAL A 12 -3.19 3.76 -9.09
CA VAL A 12 -1.75 4.05 -8.90
C VAL A 12 -1.35 5.35 -9.60
N ARG A 13 -1.80 5.58 -10.84
CA ARG A 13 -1.55 6.84 -11.56
C ARG A 13 -2.14 8.02 -10.80
N ALA A 14 -3.41 7.92 -10.41
CA ALA A 14 -4.10 8.98 -9.67
C ALA A 14 -3.36 9.30 -8.36
N ALA A 15 -2.93 8.28 -7.61
CA ALA A 15 -2.16 8.48 -6.38
C ALA A 15 -0.82 9.17 -6.63
N ASN A 16 -0.09 8.80 -7.69
CA ASN A 16 1.19 9.42 -8.03
C ASN A 16 1.05 10.89 -8.50
N GLU A 17 -0.09 11.24 -9.08
CA GLU A 17 -0.39 12.61 -9.55
C GLU A 17 -1.09 13.48 -8.50
N PHE A 18 -1.55 12.87 -7.39
CA PHE A 18 -2.30 13.55 -6.36
C PHE A 18 -1.38 14.39 -5.45
N ALA A 19 -1.82 15.62 -5.15
CA ALA A 19 -1.11 16.53 -4.27
C ALA A 19 -1.41 16.19 -2.80
N TRP A 20 -0.80 15.12 -2.28
CA TRP A 20 -1.03 14.64 -0.92
C TRP A 20 -0.63 15.65 0.14
N SER A 21 -1.53 15.90 1.10
CA SER A 21 -1.21 16.51 2.39
C SER A 21 -0.99 15.46 3.48
N TRP A 22 -1.35 14.21 3.19
CA TRP A 22 -1.39 13.08 4.11
C TRP A 22 -2.24 13.35 5.35
N THR A 23 -3.43 13.91 5.13
CA THR A 23 -4.45 14.08 6.15
C THR A 23 -5.74 13.38 5.75
N ALA A 24 -6.64 13.14 6.69
CA ALA A 24 -7.98 12.61 6.37
C ALA A 24 -8.78 13.52 5.41
N GLU A 25 -8.39 14.79 5.27
CA GLU A 25 -9.00 15.74 4.34
C GLU A 25 -8.68 15.44 2.86
N ASP A 26 -7.65 14.64 2.59
CA ASP A 26 -7.32 14.21 1.22
C ASP A 26 -8.33 13.19 0.69
N LEU A 27 -8.93 12.38 1.57
CA LEU A 27 -9.74 11.22 1.20
C LEU A 27 -10.93 11.56 0.28
N PRO A 28 -11.73 12.63 0.52
CA PRO A 28 -12.83 12.98 -0.38
C PRO A 28 -12.36 13.36 -1.79
N ALA A 29 -11.28 14.13 -1.90
CA ALA A 29 -10.75 14.56 -3.20
C ALA A 29 -10.10 13.41 -3.96
N PHE A 30 -9.34 12.56 -3.25
CA PHE A 30 -8.74 11.37 -3.82
C PHE A 30 -9.81 10.37 -4.30
N ALA A 31 -10.84 10.12 -3.49
CA ALA A 31 -11.96 9.26 -3.86
C ALA A 31 -12.67 9.75 -5.14
N ALA A 32 -12.92 11.06 -5.23
CA ALA A 32 -13.53 11.66 -6.42
C ALA A 32 -12.66 11.49 -7.68
N SER A 33 -11.33 11.57 -7.54
CA SER A 33 -10.40 11.42 -8.68
C SER A 33 -10.29 9.98 -9.20
N THR A 34 -10.56 9.00 -8.34
CA THR A 34 -10.43 7.57 -8.63
C THR A 34 -11.76 6.89 -8.92
N GLY A 35 -12.89 7.56 -8.68
CA GLY A 35 -14.22 6.94 -8.73
C GLY A 35 -14.55 6.11 -7.48
N TRP A 36 -13.69 6.13 -6.47
CA TRP A 36 -13.91 5.42 -5.21
C TRP A 36 -14.99 6.11 -4.37
N ARG A 37 -15.58 5.35 -3.45
CA ARG A 37 -16.60 5.87 -2.54
C ARG A 37 -16.02 6.02 -1.16
N LEU A 38 -16.14 7.21 -0.60
CA LEU A 38 -15.87 7.46 0.81
C LEU A 38 -17.11 7.09 1.63
N GLU A 39 -16.94 6.14 2.54
CA GLU A 39 -17.93 5.74 3.53
C GLU A 39 -17.48 6.17 4.93
N ASP A 40 -18.41 6.14 5.89
CA ASP A 40 -18.12 6.44 7.29
C ASP A 40 -17.51 7.84 7.53
N VAL A 41 -17.95 8.82 6.73
CA VAL A 41 -17.55 10.23 6.86
C VAL A 41 -17.79 10.74 8.28
N GLY A 42 -16.76 11.30 8.90
CA GLY A 42 -16.81 11.83 10.28
C GLY A 42 -16.63 10.78 11.38
N LYS A 43 -16.48 9.49 11.04
CA LYS A 43 -15.97 8.49 11.99
C LYS A 43 -14.46 8.61 12.11
N ARG A 44 -13.94 8.05 13.21
CA ARG A 44 -12.51 8.02 13.53
C ARG A 44 -11.66 7.32 12.46
N TYR A 45 -12.23 6.34 11.77
CA TYR A 45 -11.61 5.62 10.66
C TYR A 45 -12.56 5.64 9.45
N PRO A 46 -12.47 6.66 8.58
CA PRO A 46 -13.21 6.67 7.32
C PRO A 46 -12.74 5.51 6.43
N ARG A 47 -13.68 4.92 5.69
CA ARG A 47 -13.41 3.77 4.82
C ARG A 47 -13.52 4.21 3.36
N LEU A 48 -12.53 3.88 2.53
CA LEU A 48 -12.69 3.98 1.09
C LEU A 48 -13.13 2.63 0.55
N VAL A 49 -14.03 2.65 -0.43
CA VAL A 49 -14.41 1.48 -1.22
C VAL A 49 -14.01 1.76 -2.64
N THR A 50 -13.08 0.96 -3.14
CA THR A 50 -12.58 1.05 -4.51
C THR A 50 -13.66 0.68 -5.52
N ASP A 51 -13.45 1.10 -6.76
CA ASP A 51 -14.24 0.64 -7.90
C ASP A 51 -13.60 -0.60 -8.57
N ILE A 52 -12.56 -1.19 -8.00
CA ILE A 52 -11.85 -2.35 -8.52
C ILE A 52 -12.74 -3.59 -8.38
N GLU A 53 -12.91 -4.37 -9.46
CA GLU A 53 -13.82 -5.53 -9.49
C GLU A 53 -13.20 -6.79 -8.84
N VAL A 54 -13.03 -6.75 -7.51
CA VAL A 54 -12.50 -7.84 -6.68
C VAL A 54 -13.41 -8.15 -5.49
N ASN A 55 -13.23 -9.33 -4.89
CA ASN A 55 -14.03 -9.79 -3.75
C ASN A 55 -13.78 -9.04 -2.42
N ARG A 56 -12.75 -8.18 -2.36
CA ARG A 56 -12.46 -7.25 -1.27
C ARG A 56 -12.19 -5.85 -1.83
N PRO A 57 -13.25 -5.11 -2.17
CA PRO A 57 -13.09 -3.77 -2.75
C PRO A 57 -12.81 -2.70 -1.69
N ASP A 58 -12.90 -3.00 -0.39
CA ASP A 58 -12.65 -2.05 0.68
C ASP A 58 -11.15 -1.81 0.90
N THR A 59 -10.78 -0.57 1.21
CA THR A 59 -9.41 -0.21 1.56
C THR A 59 -9.17 -0.40 3.04
N MET A 60 -7.92 -0.63 3.41
CA MET A 60 -7.43 -0.41 4.77
C MET A 60 -6.77 0.96 4.84
N THR A 61 -7.31 1.84 5.68
CA THR A 61 -6.80 3.21 5.85
C THR A 61 -6.23 3.34 7.26
N PHE A 62 -4.94 3.66 7.37
CA PHE A 62 -4.26 3.81 8.64
C PHE A 62 -4.09 5.28 8.96
N ILE A 63 -4.65 5.70 10.09
CA ILE A 63 -4.57 7.07 10.58
C ILE A 63 -3.85 7.06 11.92
N SER A 64 -2.92 8.01 12.09
CA SER A 64 -2.13 8.17 13.30
C SER A 64 -3.02 8.45 14.52
N GLU A 65 -2.77 7.66 15.56
CA GLU A 65 -3.44 7.74 16.86
C GLU A 65 -2.43 7.80 17.99
N PRO A 66 -2.76 8.37 19.16
CA PRO A 66 -1.84 8.36 20.29
C PRO A 66 -1.57 6.90 20.71
N PRO A 67 -0.33 6.53 21.04
CA PRO A 67 0.85 7.37 21.23
C PRO A 67 1.79 7.50 20.01
N ALA A 68 1.29 7.68 18.79
CA ALA A 68 2.13 7.87 17.60
C ALA A 68 3.01 9.14 17.67
N PRO A 69 4.21 9.13 17.07
CA PRO A 69 5.09 10.31 16.99
C PRO A 69 4.60 11.36 15.96
N PHE A 70 3.46 11.11 15.34
CA PHE A 70 2.86 11.92 14.28
C PHE A 70 1.66 12.72 14.78
N PRO A 71 1.28 13.82 14.09
CA PRO A 71 0.06 14.54 14.40
C PRO A 71 -1.16 13.61 14.43
N LEU A 72 -2.02 13.79 15.43
CA LEU A 72 -3.29 13.08 15.52
C LEU A 72 -4.08 13.30 14.23
N GLY A 73 -4.57 12.22 13.63
CA GLY A 73 -5.35 12.32 12.39
C GLY A 73 -4.52 12.40 11.11
N GLN A 74 -3.19 12.31 11.20
CA GLN A 74 -2.34 12.14 10.01
C GLN A 74 -2.70 10.82 9.32
N LEU A 75 -2.89 10.87 8.01
CA LEU A 75 -3.06 9.68 7.18
C LEU A 75 -1.66 9.07 6.96
N ASN A 76 -1.51 7.82 7.35
CA ASN A 76 -0.23 7.11 7.24
C ASN A 76 -0.21 6.28 5.96
N GLU A 77 -1.25 5.47 5.74
CA GLU A 77 -1.30 4.50 4.65
C GLU A 77 -2.71 4.28 4.13
N ILE A 78 -2.80 3.95 2.84
CA ILE A 78 -4.00 3.38 2.21
C ILE A 78 -3.58 2.10 1.50
N ILE A 79 -4.26 0.99 1.79
CA ILE A 79 -4.03 -0.33 1.19
C ILE A 79 -5.25 -0.76 0.41
N PHE A 80 -5.06 -1.29 -0.80
CA PHE A 80 -6.12 -1.89 -1.60
C PHE A 80 -5.63 -3.12 -2.38
N ASP A 81 -6.54 -4.07 -2.61
CA ASP A 81 -6.25 -5.30 -3.36
C ASP A 81 -6.38 -5.08 -4.88
N VAL A 82 -5.52 -5.74 -5.65
CA VAL A 82 -5.50 -5.73 -7.13
C VAL A 82 -6.24 -6.94 -7.72
N ALA A 83 -6.33 -8.02 -6.93
CA ALA A 83 -6.95 -9.29 -7.30
C ALA A 83 -7.82 -9.80 -6.14
N ASP A 84 -8.69 -10.77 -6.43
CA ASP A 84 -9.45 -11.46 -5.40
C ASP A 84 -8.53 -12.00 -4.30
N TYR A 85 -8.91 -11.72 -3.05
CA TYR A 85 -8.31 -12.34 -1.89
C TYR A 85 -8.66 -13.84 -1.84
N LEU A 86 -7.65 -14.67 -1.60
CA LEU A 86 -7.76 -16.13 -1.58
C LEU A 86 -7.69 -16.64 -0.13
N VAL A 87 -8.72 -17.38 0.29
CA VAL A 87 -8.72 -18.11 1.56
C VAL A 87 -8.22 -19.53 1.29
N ASP A 88 -7.13 -19.93 1.96
CA ASP A 88 -6.62 -21.31 2.05
C ASP A 88 -6.46 -22.07 0.72
N ASP A 89 -5.94 -21.42 -0.33
CA ASP A 89 -5.72 -22.04 -1.64
C ASP A 89 -4.24 -21.94 -2.10
N PRO A 90 -3.35 -22.85 -1.64
CA PRO A 90 -1.93 -22.82 -1.97
C PRO A 90 -1.66 -23.08 -3.47
N ASP A 91 -2.56 -23.77 -4.16
CA ASP A 91 -2.42 -24.08 -5.60
C ASP A 91 -2.55 -22.82 -6.47
N ARG A 92 -3.08 -21.72 -5.90
CA ARG A 92 -3.21 -20.43 -6.58
C ARG A 92 -2.07 -19.45 -6.31
N LYS A 93 -1.10 -19.77 -5.46
CA LYS A 93 0.10 -18.93 -5.26
C LYS A 93 0.84 -18.61 -6.59
N PRO A 94 0.99 -19.54 -7.55
CA PRO A 94 1.58 -19.20 -8.85
C PRO A 94 0.76 -18.19 -9.64
N ALA A 95 -0.57 -18.19 -9.52
CA ALA A 95 -1.44 -17.24 -10.19
C ALA A 95 -1.30 -15.82 -9.61
N LEU A 96 -1.19 -15.69 -8.27
CA LEU A 96 -0.91 -14.40 -7.64
C LEU A 96 0.46 -13.85 -8.05
N ASN A 97 1.48 -14.70 -8.17
CA ASN A 97 2.80 -14.28 -8.65
C ASN A 97 2.76 -13.77 -10.10
N ALA A 98 2.00 -14.42 -10.98
CA ALA A 98 1.82 -13.94 -12.34
C ALA A 98 1.08 -12.59 -12.40
N VAL A 99 0.05 -12.41 -11.56
CA VAL A 99 -0.64 -11.12 -11.40
C VAL A 99 0.32 -10.04 -10.92
N PHE A 100 1.13 -10.34 -9.92
CA PHE A 100 2.15 -9.43 -9.42
C PHE A 100 3.12 -9.02 -10.53
N ASP A 101 3.73 -9.98 -11.23
CA ASP A 101 4.74 -9.72 -12.26
C ASP A 101 4.16 -8.88 -13.42
N GLU A 102 2.91 -9.14 -13.84
CA GLU A 102 2.23 -8.33 -14.85
C GLU A 102 1.89 -6.92 -14.32
N PHE A 103 1.35 -6.83 -13.10
CA PHE A 103 0.93 -5.56 -12.53
C PHE A 103 2.11 -4.62 -12.29
N VAL A 104 3.24 -5.11 -11.76
CA VAL A 104 4.44 -4.27 -11.54
C VAL A 104 5.03 -3.75 -12.85
N GLN A 105 4.94 -4.52 -13.94
CA GLN A 105 5.34 -4.07 -15.27
C GLN A 105 4.45 -2.90 -15.74
N ARG A 106 3.14 -3.00 -15.54
CA ARG A 106 2.21 -1.90 -15.87
C ARG A 106 2.39 -0.68 -14.98
N VAL A 107 2.70 -0.86 -13.70
CA VAL A 107 3.08 0.23 -12.79
C VAL A 107 4.33 0.93 -13.30
N PHE A 108 5.39 0.19 -13.63
CA PHE A 108 6.62 0.74 -14.22
C PHE A 108 6.33 1.58 -15.48
N GLU A 109 5.51 1.05 -16.39
CA GLU A 109 5.12 1.77 -17.61
C GLU A 109 4.28 3.03 -17.33
N THR A 110 3.51 3.01 -16.24
CA THR A 110 2.64 4.12 -15.84
C THR A 110 3.42 5.23 -15.15
N VAL A 111 4.26 4.90 -14.16
CA VAL A 111 5.02 5.90 -13.38
C VAL A 111 6.35 6.28 -14.04
N ARG A 112 6.78 5.55 -15.08
CA ARG A 112 8.01 5.79 -15.86
C ARG A 112 9.30 5.84 -15.02
N GLN A 113 9.27 5.21 -13.85
CA GLN A 113 10.39 5.13 -12.91
C GLN A 113 10.60 3.67 -12.51
N ARG A 114 11.87 3.25 -12.35
CA ARG A 114 12.21 1.93 -11.80
C ARG A 114 11.95 1.89 -10.29
N PRO A 115 11.64 0.71 -9.71
CA PRO A 115 11.58 0.55 -8.27
C PRO A 115 12.87 1.05 -7.60
N THR A 116 12.74 1.69 -6.44
CA THR A 116 13.83 2.12 -5.58
C THR A 116 14.17 1.09 -4.50
N GLY A 117 13.27 0.14 -4.22
CA GLY A 117 13.48 -0.94 -3.25
C GLY A 117 12.73 -2.23 -3.62
N TRP A 118 13.11 -3.34 -2.99
CA TRP A 118 12.49 -4.66 -3.17
C TRP A 118 12.74 -5.57 -1.98
N TRP A 119 11.91 -6.60 -1.82
CA TRP A 119 12.07 -7.67 -0.83
C TRP A 119 11.47 -8.98 -1.35
N VAL A 120 11.84 -10.10 -0.71
CA VAL A 120 11.47 -11.46 -1.16
C VAL A 120 10.81 -12.30 -0.06
N GLU A 121 11.13 -12.05 1.21
CA GLU A 121 10.57 -12.77 2.35
C GLU A 121 10.12 -11.78 3.45
N PRO A 122 9.06 -12.08 4.22
CA PRO A 122 8.14 -13.22 4.08
C PRO A 122 7.14 -13.07 2.92
N THR A 123 7.14 -11.91 2.27
CA THR A 123 6.37 -11.60 1.06
C THR A 123 7.31 -11.08 -0.01
N ARG A 124 6.86 -11.01 -1.26
CA ARG A 124 7.63 -10.41 -2.34
C ARG A 124 7.03 -9.07 -2.71
N GLY A 125 7.86 -8.05 -2.90
CA GLY A 125 7.36 -6.75 -3.31
C GLY A 125 8.39 -5.82 -3.91
N LEU A 126 7.88 -4.75 -4.50
CA LEU A 126 8.64 -3.67 -5.11
C LEU A 126 8.13 -2.33 -4.57
N ARG A 127 9.07 -1.41 -4.35
CA ARG A 127 8.82 -0.06 -3.82
C ARG A 127 9.27 1.01 -4.78
N TRP A 128 8.50 2.07 -4.90
CA TRP A 128 8.85 3.33 -5.57
C TRP A 128 8.71 4.48 -4.58
N GLU A 129 9.76 5.27 -4.44
CA GLU A 129 9.74 6.49 -3.64
C GLU A 129 9.64 7.71 -4.56
N PHE A 130 8.59 8.49 -4.33
CA PHE A 130 8.34 9.80 -4.93
C PHE A 130 8.44 10.88 -3.83
N PRO A 131 8.52 12.18 -4.19
CA PRO A 131 8.58 13.25 -3.20
C PRO A 131 7.43 13.24 -2.19
N ASP A 132 6.21 12.97 -2.68
CA ASP A 132 4.97 13.09 -1.89
C ASP A 132 4.26 11.74 -1.67
N LEU A 133 4.84 10.62 -2.11
CA LEU A 133 4.24 9.28 -2.00
C LEU A 133 5.32 8.20 -1.96
N VAL A 134 5.15 7.20 -1.11
CA VAL A 134 5.81 5.91 -1.25
C VAL A 134 4.77 4.90 -1.74
N LEU A 135 5.05 4.26 -2.88
CA LEU A 135 4.20 3.26 -3.50
C LEU A 135 4.85 1.89 -3.34
N GLU A 136 4.12 0.95 -2.77
CA GLU A 136 4.55 -0.44 -2.66
C GLU A 136 3.53 -1.36 -3.33
N VAL A 137 4.04 -2.30 -4.12
CA VAL A 137 3.26 -3.42 -4.65
C VAL A 137 3.78 -4.67 -3.99
N THR A 138 2.88 -5.44 -3.37
CA THR A 138 3.23 -6.64 -2.62
C THR A 138 2.40 -7.83 -3.08
N VAL A 139 3.04 -8.99 -3.16
CA VAL A 139 2.36 -10.28 -3.25
C VAL A 139 2.68 -11.10 -2.01
N GLY A 140 1.60 -11.53 -1.35
CA GLY A 140 1.66 -12.49 -0.26
C GLY A 140 0.95 -13.78 -0.64
N ASP A 141 0.68 -14.61 0.36
CA ASP A 141 0.07 -15.92 0.18
C ASP A 141 -1.39 -15.87 -0.31
N GLN A 142 -2.06 -14.74 -0.11
CA GLN A 142 -3.51 -14.62 -0.26
C GLN A 142 -3.95 -13.52 -1.21
N SER A 143 -3.13 -12.50 -1.47
CA SER A 143 -3.48 -11.43 -2.39
C SER A 143 -2.26 -10.73 -2.98
N VAL A 144 -2.54 -9.90 -4.00
CA VAL A 144 -1.65 -8.85 -4.49
C VAL A 144 -2.29 -7.53 -4.09
N TRP A 145 -1.57 -6.70 -3.35
CA TRP A 145 -2.06 -5.41 -2.88
C TRP A 145 -1.09 -4.28 -3.17
N VAL A 146 -1.63 -3.08 -3.17
CA VAL A 146 -0.90 -1.82 -3.24
C VAL A 146 -0.99 -1.13 -1.90
N THR A 147 0.14 -0.63 -1.42
CA THR A 147 0.20 0.30 -0.28
C THR A 147 0.62 1.67 -0.80
N LEU A 148 -0.16 2.69 -0.47
CA LEU A 148 0.16 4.10 -0.64
C LEU A 148 0.55 4.65 0.72
N THR A 149 1.80 5.06 0.90
CA THR A 149 2.37 5.41 2.20
C THR A 149 2.85 6.85 2.24
N ASN A 150 2.53 7.55 3.33
CA ASN A 150 3.07 8.86 3.67
C ASN A 150 4.60 8.80 3.78
N PRO A 151 5.38 9.57 3.00
CA PRO A 151 6.84 9.53 3.07
C PRO A 151 7.42 9.82 4.46
N ALA A 152 6.75 10.64 5.28
CA ALA A 152 7.18 10.87 6.66
C ALA A 152 6.98 9.63 7.54
N TYR A 153 5.85 8.94 7.38
CA TYR A 153 5.56 7.68 8.07
C TYR A 153 6.53 6.58 7.63
N HIS A 154 6.77 6.45 6.32
CA HIS A 154 7.71 5.49 5.76
C HIS A 154 9.12 5.62 6.35
N ARG A 155 9.69 6.84 6.35
CA ARG A 155 11.03 7.09 6.89
C ARG A 155 11.15 6.73 8.37
N TRP A 156 10.11 7.00 9.15
CA TRP A 156 10.08 6.62 10.56
C TRP A 156 10.04 5.10 10.73
N ASN A 157 9.22 4.38 9.95
CA ASN A 157 9.21 2.91 9.97
C ASN A 157 10.58 2.34 9.62
N GLU A 158 11.27 2.89 8.60
CA GLU A 158 12.62 2.46 8.25
C GLU A 158 13.65 2.75 9.36
N GLU A 159 13.53 3.86 10.07
CA GLU A 159 14.39 4.19 11.21
C GLU A 159 14.17 3.20 12.37
N ILE A 160 12.91 2.91 12.69
CA ILE A 160 12.55 1.95 13.74
C ILE A 160 13.04 0.54 13.38
N ALA A 161 12.87 0.11 12.12
CA ALA A 161 13.36 -1.19 11.67
C ALA A 161 14.87 -1.33 11.87
N ARG A 162 15.66 -0.31 11.48
CA ARG A 162 17.12 -0.31 11.68
C ARG A 162 17.52 -0.37 13.15
N ILE A 163 16.79 0.32 14.04
CA ILE A 163 17.05 0.28 15.48
C ILE A 163 16.80 -1.13 16.03
N VAL A 164 15.71 -1.77 15.61
CA VAL A 164 15.37 -3.13 16.05
C VAL A 164 16.38 -4.15 15.54
N GLU A 165 16.80 -4.05 14.28
CA GLU A 165 17.85 -4.90 13.70
C GLU A 165 19.17 -4.76 14.47
N GLN A 166 19.60 -3.52 14.74
CA GLN A 166 20.83 -3.27 15.50
C GLN A 166 20.77 -3.85 16.92
N GLN A 167 19.62 -3.77 17.60
CA GLN A 167 19.45 -4.36 18.93
C GLN A 167 19.54 -5.89 18.91
N GLN A 168 19.03 -6.53 17.85
CA GLN A 168 19.13 -7.99 17.70
C GLN A 168 20.57 -8.44 17.44
N GLU A 169 21.32 -7.71 16.61
CA GLU A 169 22.74 -7.99 16.37
C GLU A 169 23.58 -7.81 17.63
N ASP A 170 23.35 -6.73 18.39
CA ASP A 170 24.05 -6.47 19.66
C ASP A 170 23.75 -7.56 20.72
N GLU A 171 22.54 -8.11 20.74
CA GLU A 171 22.15 -9.21 21.64
C GLU A 171 22.76 -10.57 21.22
N GLU A 172 22.94 -10.82 19.92
CA GLU A 172 23.56 -12.05 19.40
C GLU A 172 25.09 -12.08 19.58
N ASP A 173 25.75 -10.92 19.59
CA ASP A 173 27.22 -10.81 19.77
C ASP A 173 27.67 -10.93 21.25
N ASP A 174 26.74 -10.81 22.21
CA ASP A 174 27.00 -10.91 23.66
C ASP A 174 26.79 -12.34 24.24
N ASP A 175 26.34 -13.32 23.43
CA ASP A 175 26.10 -14.74 23.78
C ASP A 175 27.22 -15.72 23.31
#